data_AF-A0A352EYX1-F1
#
_entry.id   AF-A0A352EYX1-F1
#
_cell.length_a   1.000
_cell.length_b   1.000
_cell.length_c   1.000
_cell.angle_alpha   90.00
_cell.angle_beta   90.00
_cell.angle_gamma   90.00
#
_symmetry.space_group_name_H-M   'P 1'
#
loop_
_entity.id
_entity.type
_entity.pdbx_description
1 polymer ?
#
loop_
_entity_poly.entity_id
_entity_poly.type
_entity_poly.pdbx_seq_one_letter_code
_entity_poly.pdbx_strand_id
1 'polypeptide(L)'
;MAEESQLLSEHAAQNEADEREIKELERVWGCPPGIYGWFTNTDHKAIALRFVVTAFVFFLFGGIEALLMRIQLARPESHFLSPDLYNQVFTVHGTTMMFL
;
A
#
# COMPACT_ATOMS: atom_id res chain seq x y z
N MET A 1 23.97 -45.05 17.26
CA MET A 1 24.64 -44.75 15.97
C MET A 1 23.77 -45.10 14.77
N ALA A 2 23.22 -46.32 14.65
CA ALA A 2 22.36 -46.69 13.50
C ALA A 2 20.96 -46.02 13.51
N GLU A 3 20.36 -45.84 14.70
CA GLU A 3 19.06 -45.18 14.86
C GLU A 3 19.12 -43.68 14.51
N GLU A 4 20.22 -43.02 14.86
CA GLU A 4 20.47 -41.60 14.52
C GLU A 4 20.65 -41.41 13.01
N SER A 5 21.35 -42.33 12.32
CA SER A 5 21.46 -42.26 10.85
C SER A 5 20.14 -42.51 10.13
N GLN A 6 19.28 -43.37 10.69
CA GLN A 6 17.95 -43.63 10.13
C GLN A 6 17.05 -42.41 10.29
N LEU A 7 17.05 -41.79 11.48
CA LEU A 7 16.31 -40.57 11.78
C LEU A 7 16.77 -39.39 10.89
N LEU A 8 18.09 -39.24 10.68
CA LEU A 8 18.63 -38.23 9.77
C LEU A 8 18.20 -38.46 8.31
N SER A 9 18.12 -39.72 7.88
CA SER A 9 17.64 -40.08 6.54
C SER A 9 16.15 -39.79 6.36
N GLU A 10 15.33 -40.06 7.38
CA GLU A 10 13.89 -39.77 7.37
C GLU A 10 13.64 -38.26 7.33
N HIS A 11 14.38 -37.47 8.13
CA HIS A 11 14.30 -36.01 8.09
C HIS A 11 14.78 -35.42 6.77
N ALA A 12 15.85 -35.97 6.16
CA ALA A 12 16.31 -35.52 4.85
C ALA A 12 15.26 -35.79 3.76
N ALA A 13 14.65 -36.98 3.77
CA ALA A 13 13.58 -37.32 2.83
C ALA A 13 12.34 -36.45 3.03
N GLN A 14 11.99 -36.11 4.27
CA GLN A 14 10.90 -35.20 4.61
C GLN A 14 11.19 -33.78 4.12
N ASN A 15 12.39 -33.26 4.38
CA ASN A 15 12.79 -31.92 3.92
C ASN A 15 12.71 -31.80 2.39
N GLU A 16 13.15 -32.81 1.65
CA GLU A 16 13.02 -32.82 0.19
C GLU A 16 11.56 -32.86 -0.28
N ALA A 17 10.68 -33.53 0.46
CA ALA A 17 9.24 -33.55 0.15
C ALA A 17 8.60 -32.19 0.43
N ASP A 18 8.89 -31.59 1.58
CA ASP A 18 8.41 -30.27 1.97
C ASP A 18 8.91 -29.19 0.99
N GLU A 19 10.18 -29.24 0.56
CA GLU A 19 10.73 -28.33 -0.45
C GLU A 19 10.03 -28.47 -1.81
N ARG A 20 9.70 -29.70 -2.22
CA ARG A 20 8.92 -29.94 -3.45
C ARG A 20 7.51 -29.38 -3.35
N GLU A 21 6.85 -29.58 -2.22
CA GLU A 21 5.50 -29.04 -1.98
C GLU A 21 5.51 -27.51 -1.98
N ILE A 22 6.44 -26.87 -1.26
CA ILE A 22 6.60 -25.41 -1.23
C ILE A 22 6.78 -24.86 -2.65
N LYS A 23 7.61 -25.50 -3.47
CA LYS A 23 7.84 -25.08 -4.86
C LYS A 23 6.59 -25.20 -5.74
N GLU A 24 5.77 -26.24 -5.54
CA GLU A 24 4.48 -26.37 -6.24
C GLU A 24 3.47 -25.32 -5.75
N LEU A 25 3.44 -25.04 -4.45
CA LEU A 25 2.62 -23.97 -3.88
C LEU A 25 3.03 -22.61 -4.45
N GLU A 26 4.32 -22.32 -4.53
CA GLU A 26 4.83 -21.10 -5.16
C GLU A 26 4.49 -21.02 -6.66
N ARG A 27 4.47 -22.15 -7.37
CA ARG A 27 4.08 -22.18 -8.79
C ARG A 27 2.61 -21.86 -9.01
N VAL A 28 1.72 -22.32 -8.12
CA VAL A 28 0.25 -22.17 -8.25
C VAL A 28 -0.25 -20.86 -7.64
N TRP A 29 0.28 -20.49 -6.47
CA TRP A 29 -0.12 -19.31 -5.71
C TRP A 29 0.82 -18.12 -5.89
N GLY A 30 1.92 -18.30 -6.62
CA GLY A 30 2.85 -17.24 -6.97
C GLY A 30 2.18 -16.17 -7.84
N CYS A 31 2.62 -14.93 -7.64
CA CYS A 31 2.14 -13.82 -8.43
C CYS A 31 3.02 -13.69 -9.69
N PRO A 32 2.45 -13.67 -10.91
CA PRO A 32 3.25 -13.53 -12.13
C PRO A 32 4.01 -12.19 -12.11
N PRO A 33 5.26 -12.13 -12.58
CA PRO A 33 6.00 -10.87 -12.59
C PRO A 33 5.37 -9.85 -13.56
N GLY A 34 5.51 -8.57 -13.22
CA GLY A 34 5.05 -7.44 -14.06
C GLY A 34 3.78 -6.76 -13.57
N ILE A 35 3.26 -5.86 -14.41
CA ILE A 35 2.09 -5.01 -14.07
C ILE A 35 0.82 -5.83 -13.85
N TYR A 36 0.62 -6.90 -14.62
CA TYR A 36 -0.58 -7.74 -14.52
C TYR A 36 -0.63 -8.49 -13.19
N GLY A 37 0.48 -9.10 -12.76
CA GLY A 37 0.57 -9.71 -11.43
C GLY A 37 0.48 -8.71 -10.31
N TRP A 38 1.01 -7.49 -10.50
CA TRP A 38 0.81 -6.43 -9.52
C TRP A 38 -0.69 -6.16 -9.30
N PHE A 39 -1.48 -5.89 -10.35
CA PHE A 39 -2.92 -5.65 -10.19
C PHE A 39 -3.71 -6.85 -9.67
N THR A 40 -3.29 -8.07 -9.99
CA THR A 40 -3.98 -9.31 -9.59
C THR A 40 -3.47 -9.90 -8.27
N ASN A 41 -2.56 -9.20 -7.57
CA ASN A 41 -2.02 -9.68 -6.30
C ASN A 41 -3.10 -9.71 -5.21
N THR A 42 -3.29 -10.89 -4.59
CA THR A 42 -4.28 -11.14 -3.54
C THR A 42 -3.72 -11.04 -2.11
N ASP A 43 -2.43 -10.78 -1.95
CA ASP A 43 -1.81 -10.58 -0.63
C ASP A 43 -2.29 -9.26 -0.01
N HIS A 44 -2.95 -9.37 1.15
CA HIS A 44 -3.42 -8.25 1.95
C HIS A 44 -2.29 -7.28 2.34
N LYS A 45 -1.05 -7.75 2.50
CA LYS A 45 0.09 -6.87 2.80
C LYS A 45 0.46 -6.00 1.60
N ALA A 46 0.47 -6.60 0.41
CA ALA A 46 0.73 -5.87 -0.84
C ALA A 46 -0.35 -4.83 -1.11
N ILE A 47 -1.63 -5.19 -0.89
CA ILE A 47 -2.77 -4.28 -1.01
C ILE A 47 -2.68 -3.16 0.04
N ALA A 48 -2.43 -3.50 1.32
CA ALA A 48 -2.30 -2.52 2.39
C ALA A 48 -1.21 -1.50 2.10
N LEU A 49 -0.05 -1.92 1.59
CA LEU A 49 1.03 -1.01 1.22
C LEU A 49 0.61 -0.03 0.12
N ARG A 50 -0.15 -0.49 -0.89
CA ARG A 50 -0.68 0.39 -1.94
C ARG A 50 -1.63 1.44 -1.38
N PHE A 51 -2.51 1.04 -0.48
CA PHE A 51 -3.41 1.98 0.20
C PHE A 51 -2.64 3.02 1.00
N VAL A 52 -1.63 2.62 1.76
CA VAL A 52 -0.79 3.55 2.54
C VAL A 52 -0.09 4.55 1.62
N VAL A 53 0.50 4.08 0.52
CA VAL A 53 1.18 4.97 -0.44
C VAL A 53 0.19 5.94 -1.09
N THR A 54 -0.96 5.45 -1.56
CA THR A 54 -1.99 6.30 -2.19
C THR A 54 -2.57 7.31 -1.22
N ALA A 55 -2.94 6.89 0.00
CA ALA A 55 -3.45 7.76 1.04
C ALA A 55 -2.41 8.81 1.45
N PHE A 56 -1.12 8.45 1.52
CA PHE A 56 -0.06 9.41 1.80
C PHE A 56 0.08 10.46 0.70
N VAL A 57 -0.07 10.08 -0.57
CA VAL A 57 -0.09 11.02 -1.70
C VAL A 57 -1.27 11.99 -1.59
N PHE A 58 -2.49 11.51 -1.33
CA PHE A 58 -3.66 12.36 -1.13
C PHE A 58 -3.57 13.22 0.13
N PHE A 59 -2.95 12.71 1.20
CA PHE A 59 -2.65 13.48 2.39
C PHE A 59 -1.75 14.69 2.09
N LEU A 60 -0.75 14.53 1.23
CA LEU A 60 0.09 15.66 0.79
C LEU A 60 -0.72 16.66 -0.05
N PHE A 61 -1.59 16.20 -0.95
CA PHE A 61 -2.47 17.09 -1.73
C PHE A 61 -3.44 17.87 -0.83
N GLY A 62 -4.15 17.19 0.06
CA GLY A 62 -5.02 17.83 1.04
C GLY A 62 -4.24 18.77 1.97
N GLY A 63 -3.00 18.43 2.33
CA GLY A 63 -2.10 19.29 3.10
C GLY A 63 -1.74 20.57 2.38
N ILE A 64 -1.48 20.51 1.07
CA ILE A 64 -1.23 21.69 0.23
C ILE A 64 -2.46 22.59 0.17
N GLU A 65 -3.64 22.02 -0.07
CA GLU A 65 -4.90 22.77 -0.08
C GLU A 65 -5.17 23.46 1.27
N ALA A 66 -4.87 22.78 2.38
CA ALA A 66 -4.94 23.39 3.71
C ALA A 66 -3.98 24.59 3.84
N LEU A 67 -2.75 24.47 3.35
CA LEU A 67 -1.79 25.56 3.35
C LEU A 67 -2.29 26.77 2.53
N LEU A 68 -2.90 26.54 1.36
CA LEU A 68 -3.47 27.61 0.55
C LEU A 68 -4.56 28.38 1.29
N MET A 69 -5.47 27.66 1.97
CA MET A 69 -6.48 28.30 2.83
C MET A 69 -5.85 29.10 3.97
N ARG A 70 -4.81 28.56 4.60
CA ARG A 70 -4.09 29.27 5.68
C ARG A 70 -3.39 30.53 5.20
N ILE A 71 -2.84 30.54 3.98
CA ILE A 71 -2.24 31.74 3.38
C ILE A 71 -3.31 32.81 3.16
N GLN A 72 -4.48 32.44 2.65
CA GLN A 72 -5.60 33.36 2.47
C GLN A 72 -6.05 33.99 3.81
N LEU A 73 -6.04 33.24 4.92
CA LEU A 73 -6.42 33.73 6.25
C LEU A 73 -5.27 34.37 7.05
N ALA A 74 -4.04 34.43 6.51
CA ALA A 74 -2.88 34.94 7.24
C ALA A 74 -2.95 36.44 7.53
N ARG A 75 -3.70 37.21 6.70
CA ARG A 75 -3.96 38.63 6.89
C ARG A 75 -5.42 38.94 6.58
N PRO A 76 -6.06 39.88 7.30
CA PRO A 76 -7.39 40.37 6.94
C PRO A 76 -7.36 41.03 5.55
N GLU A 77 -8.46 40.93 4.79
CA GLU A 77 -8.62 41.46 3.43
C GLU A 77 -7.56 40.98 2.41
N SER A 78 -7.05 39.76 2.58
CA SER A 78 -6.18 39.14 1.57
C SER A 78 -6.95 38.83 0.28
N HIS A 79 -6.35 39.10 -0.88
CA HIS A 79 -6.92 38.80 -2.20
C HIS A 79 -6.22 37.62 -2.90
N PHE A 80 -5.59 36.72 -2.14
CA PHE A 80 -4.84 35.61 -2.71
C PHE A 80 -5.75 34.59 -3.41
N LEU A 81 -6.91 34.27 -2.82
CA LEU A 81 -7.96 33.45 -3.44
C LEU A 81 -9.24 34.27 -3.58
N SER A 82 -9.95 34.10 -4.70
CA SER A 82 -11.31 34.62 -4.82
C SER A 82 -12.25 33.86 -3.86
N PRO A 83 -13.38 34.48 -3.44
CA PRO A 83 -14.33 33.82 -2.55
C PRO A 83 -14.86 32.48 -3.09
N ASP A 84 -15.14 32.42 -4.39
CA ASP A 84 -15.59 31.18 -5.04
C ASP A 84 -14.52 30.08 -5.00
N LEU A 85 -13.26 30.45 -5.31
CA LEU A 85 -12.15 29.51 -5.30
C LEU A 85 -11.84 29.02 -3.88
N TYR A 86 -11.94 29.89 -2.88
CA TYR A 86 -11.77 29.50 -1.48
C TYR A 86 -12.81 28.43 -1.06
N ASN A 87 -14.08 28.64 -1.41
CA ASN A 87 -15.15 27.68 -1.10
C ASN A 87 -14.95 26.34 -1.83
N GLN A 88 -14.45 26.38 -3.07
CA GLN A 88 -14.11 25.17 -3.81
C GLN A 88 -12.95 24.42 -3.16
N VAL A 89 -11.83 25.09 -2.88
CA VAL A 89 -10.65 24.53 -2.22
C VAL A 89 -11.01 23.93 -0.85
N PHE A 90 -11.84 24.62 -0.07
CA PHE A 90 -12.33 24.12 1.22
C PHE A 90 -13.09 22.80 1.07
N THR A 91 -13.95 22.71 0.06
CA THR A 91 -14.76 21.50 -0.20
C THR A 91 -13.87 20.34 -0.65
N VAL A 92 -12.97 20.56 -1.61
CA VAL A 92 -12.08 19.50 -2.11
C VAL A 92 -11.08 19.05 -1.07
N HIS A 93 -10.60 19.95 -0.19
CA HIS A 93 -9.76 19.60 0.95
C HIS A 93 -10.47 18.62 1.88
N GLY A 94 -11.71 18.93 2.25
CA GLY A 94 -12.53 18.07 3.09
C GLY A 94 -12.77 16.70 2.48
N THR A 95 -13.14 16.64 1.19
CA THR A 95 -13.39 15.37 0.52
C THR A 95 -12.12 14.54 0.34
N THR A 96 -11.00 15.20 0.02
CA THR A 96 -9.70 14.52 -0.17
C THR A 96 -9.23 13.91 1.14
N MET A 97 -9.32 14.62 2.27
CA MET A 97 -8.86 14.09 3.56
C MET A 97 -9.78 13.01 4.16
N MET A 98 -11.09 13.06 3.90
CA MET A 98 -12.03 12.08 4.45
C MET A 98 -12.21 10.84 3.58
N PHE A 99 -12.14 10.97 2.25
CA PHE A 99 -12.55 9.90 1.33
C PHE A 99 -11.44 9.31 0.47
N LEU A 100 -10.28 9.97 0.31
CA LEU A 100 -9.21 9.58 -0.62
C LEU A 100 -7.89 9.29 0.12
#